data_AF-A0A7C2TS36-F1
#
_entry.id   AF-A0A7C2TS36-F1
#
_cell.length_a   1.000
_cell.length_b   1.000
_cell.length_c   1.000
_cell.angle_alpha   90.00
_cell.angle_beta   90.00
_cell.angle_gamma   90.00
#
_symmetry.space_group_name_H-M   'P 1'
#
loop_
_entity.id
_entity.type
_entity.pdbx_description
1 polymer ?
#
loop_
_entity_poly.entity_id
_entity_poly.type
_entity_poly.pdbx_seq_one_letter_code
_entity_poly.pdbx_strand_id
1 'polypeptide(L)'
;MVIDGILLAAGLSRRFGRPKQLVEWRGKPLIVHMAEMALASRLRQVIVVLGHAASEVRRALAPLLHDPRLRIVFNAEYEEGQASSIRRGLRALEPGAEAAMFLTCDQPLLTASVLDALIDAFVAHRPLICYPVYEGTRGSPVIFSAELFPELMALSGDVGGRVLIEKYRARVHEQKIPSAKPLADVDTPADLLALDSEDDPPPGLGAASGDPPTPERSGAAPWGFQQALLPFPDQEADRADVLIVCDGSSRRLPSGERRAAAAAILKRGSMMEIFGEYLGSATNQQAEIVAACLGLEALDGPSRVRLITDSQYVVRTMLGGYKRRANLAFWERLDRAARPHTIAWVWTPGHTGHPLQEVCDRAARLISKEGRVDPEKLIALLERRAVESSAADDS
;
A
#
# COMPACT_ATOMS: atom_id res chain seq x y z
N MET A 1 -9.43 -28.46 -20.31
CA MET A 1 -8.22 -27.85 -20.90
C MET A 1 -7.14 -27.80 -19.85
N VAL A 2 -5.88 -27.94 -20.25
CA VAL A 2 -4.72 -27.89 -19.38
C VAL A 2 -4.19 -26.46 -19.30
N ILE A 3 -4.29 -25.85 -18.12
CA ILE A 3 -3.89 -24.46 -17.88
C ILE A 3 -2.82 -24.43 -16.79
N ASP A 4 -1.69 -23.82 -17.11
CA ASP A 4 -0.56 -23.64 -16.20
C ASP A 4 -0.51 -22.20 -15.70
N GLY A 5 -0.07 -21.99 -14.46
CA GLY A 5 0.18 -20.67 -13.89
C GLY A 5 1.63 -20.24 -14.10
N ILE A 6 1.84 -18.97 -14.46
CA ILE A 6 3.14 -18.32 -14.52
C ILE A 6 3.11 -17.10 -13.61
N LEU A 7 3.73 -17.20 -12.44
CA LEU A 7 3.89 -16.11 -11.48
C LEU A 7 5.15 -15.31 -11.80
N LEU A 8 4.97 -14.10 -12.34
CA LEU A 8 6.06 -13.20 -12.70
C LEU A 8 6.59 -12.48 -11.45
N ALA A 9 7.78 -12.88 -11.00
CA ALA A 9 8.43 -12.39 -9.78
C ALA A 9 9.85 -11.86 -10.02
N ALA A 10 10.22 -11.59 -11.27
CA ALA A 10 11.59 -11.19 -11.65
C ALA A 10 11.87 -9.68 -11.57
N GLY A 11 10.84 -8.87 -11.29
CA GLY A 11 10.91 -7.41 -11.33
C GLY A 11 11.84 -6.80 -10.27
N LEU A 12 12.55 -5.74 -10.68
CA LEU A 12 13.50 -4.96 -9.89
C LEU A 12 12.89 -4.21 -8.70
N SER A 13 11.55 -4.10 -8.62
CA SER A 13 10.85 -3.42 -7.51
C SER A 13 11.34 -1.98 -7.24
N ARG A 14 11.77 -1.25 -8.29
CA ARG A 14 12.44 0.06 -8.18
C ARG A 14 11.66 1.10 -7.36
N ARG A 15 10.33 1.00 -7.33
CA ARG A 15 9.43 1.89 -6.56
C ARG A 15 9.30 1.52 -5.08
N PHE A 16 9.63 0.28 -4.69
CA PHE A 16 9.49 -0.23 -3.32
C PHE A 16 10.75 -0.05 -2.45
N GLY A 17 11.91 0.25 -3.05
CA GLY A 17 13.20 0.38 -2.34
C GLY A 17 13.78 -0.93 -1.79
N ARG A 18 13.02 -2.04 -1.88
CA ARG A 18 13.41 -3.42 -1.56
C ARG A 18 12.65 -4.39 -2.48
N PRO A 19 13.06 -5.66 -2.63
CA PRO A 19 12.31 -6.63 -3.43
C PRO A 19 10.87 -6.78 -2.92
N LYS A 20 9.88 -6.35 -3.71
CA LYS A 20 8.45 -6.37 -3.38
C LYS A 20 7.96 -7.78 -3.04
N GLN A 21 8.56 -8.78 -3.69
CA GLN A 21 8.33 -10.21 -3.48
C GLN A 21 8.53 -10.64 -2.02
N LEU A 22 9.45 -9.98 -1.31
CA LEU A 22 9.85 -10.31 0.06
C LEU A 22 9.16 -9.46 1.12
N VAL A 23 8.29 -8.54 0.72
CA VAL A 23 7.54 -7.74 1.69
C VAL A 23 6.58 -8.68 2.42
N GLU A 24 6.57 -8.61 3.74
CA GLU A 24 5.72 -9.45 4.56
C GLU A 24 4.31 -8.87 4.67
N TRP A 25 3.32 -9.75 4.52
CA TRP A 25 1.92 -9.48 4.74
C TRP A 25 1.30 -10.66 5.48
N ARG A 26 0.60 -10.39 6.59
CA ARG A 26 0.07 -11.41 7.52
C ARG A 26 1.11 -12.46 7.94
N GLY A 27 2.35 -12.00 8.21
CA GLY A 27 3.46 -12.83 8.66
C GLY A 27 4.10 -13.72 7.58
N LYS A 28 3.77 -13.54 6.29
CA LYS A 28 4.39 -14.27 5.18
C LYS A 28 4.85 -13.32 4.08
N PRO A 29 5.97 -13.60 3.39
CA PRO A 29 6.35 -12.86 2.18
C PRO A 29 5.26 -12.92 1.10
N LEU A 30 5.04 -11.81 0.38
CA LEU A 30 4.02 -11.74 -0.68
C LEU A 30 4.17 -12.86 -1.72
N ILE A 31 5.40 -13.20 -2.09
CA ILE A 31 5.66 -14.30 -3.04
C ILE A 31 5.13 -15.65 -2.52
N VAL A 32 5.24 -15.90 -1.21
CA VAL A 32 4.75 -17.13 -0.58
C VAL A 32 3.22 -17.11 -0.59
N HIS A 33 2.62 -15.98 -0.24
CA HIS A 33 1.16 -15.80 -0.26
C HIS A 33 0.57 -16.07 -1.65
N MET A 34 1.17 -15.50 -2.69
CA MET A 34 0.72 -15.66 -4.07
C MET A 34 0.96 -17.08 -4.59
N ALA A 35 2.07 -17.72 -4.22
CA ALA A 35 2.35 -19.11 -4.61
C ALA A 35 1.37 -20.09 -3.94
N GLU A 36 1.11 -19.95 -2.63
CA GLU A 36 0.11 -20.75 -1.90
C GLU A 36 -1.28 -20.59 -2.53
N MET A 37 -1.70 -19.36 -2.81
CA MET A 37 -2.99 -19.06 -3.45
C MET A 37 -3.10 -19.70 -4.84
N ALA A 38 -2.05 -19.60 -5.67
CA ALA A 38 -2.05 -20.20 -6.99
C ALA A 38 -2.09 -21.74 -6.93
N LEU A 39 -1.35 -22.35 -5.99
CA LEU A 39 -1.36 -23.80 -5.76
C LEU A 39 -2.70 -24.30 -5.22
N ALA A 40 -3.46 -23.46 -4.52
CA ALA A 40 -4.81 -23.79 -4.04
C ALA A 40 -5.88 -23.81 -5.15
N SER A 41 -5.56 -23.34 -6.36
CA SER A 41 -6.46 -23.36 -7.52
C SER A 41 -6.35 -24.66 -8.34
N ARG A 42 -7.17 -24.77 -9.40
CA ARG A 42 -7.13 -25.87 -10.38
C ARG A 42 -6.06 -25.74 -11.46
N LEU A 43 -5.10 -24.82 -11.32
CA LEU A 43 -3.93 -24.78 -12.21
C LEU A 43 -3.17 -26.11 -12.13
N ARG A 44 -2.75 -26.64 -13.28
CA ARG A 44 -2.00 -27.92 -13.33
C ARG A 44 -0.66 -27.79 -12.60
N GLN A 45 0.07 -26.70 -12.87
CA GLN A 45 1.32 -26.34 -12.21
C GLN A 45 1.43 -24.83 -12.05
N VAL A 46 2.32 -24.39 -11.16
CA VAL A 46 2.66 -23.00 -10.92
C VAL A 46 4.15 -22.80 -11.14
N ILE A 47 4.51 -22.05 -12.17
CA ILE A 47 5.88 -21.69 -12.51
C ILE A 47 6.16 -20.29 -11.95
N VAL A 48 7.10 -20.19 -11.01
CA VAL A 48 7.56 -18.91 -10.45
C VAL A 48 8.83 -18.46 -11.17
N VAL A 49 8.75 -17.30 -11.83
CA VAL A 49 9.87 -16.71 -12.58
C VAL A 49 10.61 -15.69 -11.72
N LEU A 50 11.84 -16.01 -11.33
CA LEU A 50 12.70 -15.16 -10.49
C LEU A 50 13.71 -14.34 -11.31
N GLY A 51 14.20 -13.25 -10.74
CA GLY A 51 15.15 -12.32 -11.37
C GLY A 51 16.06 -11.67 -10.32
N HIS A 52 16.02 -10.34 -10.21
CA HIS A 52 16.93 -9.52 -9.36
C HIS A 52 17.26 -10.09 -7.97
N ALA A 53 16.26 -10.53 -7.21
CA ALA A 53 16.42 -11.05 -5.84
C ALA A 53 16.26 -12.59 -5.76
N ALA A 54 16.62 -13.33 -6.81
CA ALA A 54 16.29 -14.75 -6.96
C ALA A 54 16.71 -15.62 -5.76
N SER A 55 17.90 -15.42 -5.19
CA SER A 55 18.39 -16.22 -4.06
C SER A 55 17.54 -16.05 -2.81
N GLU A 56 17.17 -14.81 -2.47
CA GLU A 56 16.33 -14.50 -1.31
C GLU A 56 14.89 -14.99 -1.51
N VAL A 57 14.33 -14.74 -2.69
CA VAL A 57 12.98 -15.17 -3.04
C VAL A 57 12.87 -16.70 -3.06
N ARG A 58 13.88 -17.39 -3.57
CA ARG A 58 13.94 -18.86 -3.51
C ARG A 58 14.00 -19.38 -2.08
N ARG A 59 14.73 -18.72 -1.18
CA ARG A 59 14.73 -19.09 0.25
C ARG A 59 13.37 -18.90 0.89
N ALA A 60 12.69 -17.79 0.60
CA ALA A 60 11.32 -17.56 1.09
C ALA A 60 10.33 -18.64 0.62
N LEU A 61 10.51 -19.15 -0.60
CA LEU A 61 9.69 -20.23 -1.17
C LEU A 61 10.08 -21.63 -0.71
N ALA A 62 11.18 -21.80 0.04
CA ALA A 62 11.66 -23.11 0.50
C ALA A 62 10.58 -23.98 1.17
N PRO A 63 9.66 -23.43 2.01
CA PRO A 63 8.59 -24.21 2.61
C PRO A 63 7.64 -24.84 1.61
N LEU A 64 7.50 -24.31 0.39
CA LEU A 64 6.57 -24.80 -0.64
C LEU A 64 7.21 -25.75 -1.65
N LEU A 65 8.53 -25.95 -1.61
CA LEU A 65 9.25 -26.78 -2.59
C LEU A 65 8.93 -28.27 -2.53
N HIS A 66 8.15 -28.70 -1.54
CA HIS A 66 7.66 -30.07 -1.44
C HIS A 66 6.43 -30.33 -2.33
N ASP A 67 5.71 -29.28 -2.78
CA ASP A 67 4.58 -29.44 -3.71
C ASP A 67 5.13 -29.71 -5.13
N PRO A 68 4.83 -30.87 -5.75
CA PRO A 68 5.35 -31.21 -7.07
C PRO A 68 4.83 -30.31 -8.20
N ARG A 69 3.77 -29.53 -7.95
CA ARG A 69 3.21 -28.58 -8.92
C ARG A 69 3.94 -27.24 -8.92
N LEU A 70 4.81 -26.96 -7.94
CA LEU A 70 5.55 -25.71 -7.87
C LEU A 70 6.92 -25.84 -8.56
N ARG A 71 7.15 -25.03 -9.59
CA ARG A 71 8.43 -24.99 -10.31
C ARG A 71 9.03 -23.60 -10.27
N ILE A 72 10.30 -23.49 -9.87
CA ILE A 72 11.03 -22.22 -9.86
C ILE A 72 11.96 -22.16 -11.06
N VAL A 73 11.94 -21.04 -11.80
CA VAL A 73 12.87 -20.77 -12.90
C VAL A 73 13.53 -19.40 -12.73
N PHE A 74 14.79 -19.30 -13.14
CA PHE A 74 15.55 -18.05 -13.08
C PHE A 74 15.62 -17.40 -14.46
N ASN A 75 15.27 -16.12 -14.52
CA ASN A 75 15.47 -15.27 -15.68
C ASN A 75 16.76 -14.46 -15.51
N ALA A 76 17.85 -14.87 -16.15
CA ALA A 76 19.10 -14.11 -16.15
C ALA A 76 18.99 -12.76 -16.88
N GLU A 77 18.05 -12.63 -17.81
CA GLU A 77 17.83 -11.46 -18.66
C GLU A 77 16.74 -10.53 -18.06
N TYR A 78 16.55 -10.54 -16.73
CA TYR A 78 15.48 -9.80 -16.06
C TYR A 78 15.54 -8.28 -16.29
N GLU A 79 16.72 -7.74 -16.62
CA GLU A 79 16.94 -6.33 -16.91
C GLU A 79 16.37 -5.89 -18.27
N GLU A 80 16.14 -6.82 -19.20
CA GLU A 80 15.52 -6.53 -20.50
C GLU A 80 14.05 -6.08 -20.39
N GLY A 81 13.43 -6.27 -19.23
CA GLY A 81 12.05 -5.87 -18.96
C GLY A 81 11.07 -7.05 -18.90
N GLN A 82 9.78 -6.74 -18.86
CA GLN A 82 8.73 -7.75 -18.65
C GLN A 82 8.74 -8.88 -19.69
N ALA A 83 9.08 -8.61 -20.94
CA ALA A 83 9.06 -9.59 -22.02
C ALA A 83 10.00 -10.78 -21.77
N SER A 84 11.20 -10.56 -21.23
CA SER A 84 12.14 -11.65 -20.95
C SER A 84 11.60 -12.62 -19.89
N SER A 85 10.83 -12.10 -18.93
CA SER A 85 10.20 -12.91 -17.88
C SER A 85 9.03 -13.73 -18.41
N ILE A 86 8.22 -13.18 -19.32
CA ILE A 86 7.17 -13.91 -20.04
C ILE A 86 7.79 -15.07 -20.83
N ARG A 87 8.84 -14.78 -21.63
CA ARG A 87 9.55 -15.80 -22.42
C ARG A 87 10.14 -16.89 -21.53
N ARG A 88 10.72 -16.53 -20.38
CA ARG A 88 11.28 -17.50 -19.43
C ARG A 88 10.20 -18.40 -18.85
N GLY A 89 9.03 -17.85 -18.48
CA GLY A 89 7.90 -18.63 -17.99
C GLY A 89 7.35 -19.60 -19.04
N LEU A 90 7.14 -19.12 -20.28
CA LEU A 90 6.64 -19.95 -21.38
C LEU A 90 7.59 -21.10 -21.74
N ARG A 91 8.91 -20.87 -21.77
CA ARG A 91 9.91 -21.92 -21.99
C ARG A 91 9.93 -23.01 -20.91
N ALA A 92 9.36 -22.72 -19.74
CA ALA A 92 9.30 -23.65 -18.62
C ALA A 92 7.99 -24.46 -18.58
N LEU A 93 7.03 -24.16 -19.45
CA LEU A 93 5.81 -24.96 -19.57
C LEU A 93 6.13 -26.39 -19.97
N GLU A 94 5.39 -27.34 -19.40
CA GLU A 94 5.47 -28.73 -19.83
C GLU A 94 4.66 -28.93 -21.12
N PRO A 95 5.05 -29.90 -21.97
CA PRO A 95 4.24 -30.28 -23.12
C PRO A 95 2.77 -30.53 -22.74
N GLY A 96 1.88 -30.14 -23.64
CA GLY A 96 0.44 -30.26 -23.43
C GLY A 96 -0.23 -29.10 -22.68
N ALA A 97 0.50 -28.03 -22.33
CA ALA A 97 -0.14 -26.79 -21.89
C ALA A 97 -0.99 -26.19 -23.03
N GLU A 98 -2.30 -26.09 -22.82
CA GLU A 98 -3.24 -25.50 -23.79
C GLU A 98 -3.43 -24.00 -23.57
N ALA A 99 -3.11 -23.51 -22.37
CA ALA A 99 -3.09 -22.09 -22.04
C ALA A 99 -2.16 -21.81 -20.84
N ALA A 100 -1.78 -20.55 -20.69
CA ALA A 100 -1.02 -20.07 -19.54
C ALA A 100 -1.72 -18.87 -18.89
N MET A 101 -1.89 -18.93 -17.57
CA MET A 101 -2.37 -17.84 -16.73
C MET A 101 -1.19 -17.07 -16.15
N PHE A 102 -1.06 -15.79 -16.47
CA PHE A 102 -0.01 -14.93 -15.94
C PHE A 102 -0.49 -14.21 -14.68
N LEU A 103 0.25 -14.37 -13.59
CA LEU A 103 0.02 -13.76 -12.29
C LEU A 103 1.16 -12.79 -11.94
N THR A 104 0.86 -11.82 -11.09
CA THR A 104 1.84 -10.88 -10.51
C THR A 104 1.93 -11.10 -8.99
N CYS A 105 2.99 -10.57 -8.36
CA CYS A 105 3.22 -10.78 -6.92
C CYS A 105 2.53 -9.75 -6.02
N ASP A 106 1.73 -8.86 -6.59
CA ASP A 106 1.28 -7.63 -5.94
C ASP A 106 -0.22 -7.54 -5.72
N GLN A 107 -0.94 -8.65 -5.91
CA GLN A 107 -2.37 -8.75 -5.66
C GLN A 107 -2.64 -9.71 -4.49
N PRO A 108 -2.20 -9.41 -3.27
CA PRO A 108 -2.32 -10.33 -2.12
C PRO A 108 -3.75 -10.70 -1.73
N LEU A 109 -4.75 -9.91 -2.12
CA LEU A 109 -6.17 -10.25 -1.92
C LEU A 109 -6.74 -11.19 -2.99
N LEU A 110 -5.98 -11.50 -4.04
CA LEU A 110 -6.41 -12.44 -5.07
C LEU A 110 -6.67 -13.81 -4.43
N THR A 111 -7.74 -14.49 -4.86
CA THR A 111 -8.15 -15.77 -4.29
C THR A 111 -8.13 -16.88 -5.34
N ALA A 112 -7.96 -18.13 -4.89
CA ALA A 112 -8.04 -19.29 -5.76
C ALA A 112 -9.40 -19.38 -6.50
N SER A 113 -10.49 -18.96 -5.85
CA SER A 113 -11.82 -18.92 -6.47
C SER A 113 -11.91 -17.97 -7.67
N VAL A 114 -11.17 -16.85 -7.66
CA VAL A 114 -11.08 -15.96 -8.83
C VAL A 114 -10.31 -16.64 -9.96
N LEU A 115 -9.22 -17.35 -9.65
CA LEU A 115 -8.48 -18.13 -10.65
C LEU A 115 -9.36 -19.21 -11.27
N ASP A 116 -10.09 -19.94 -10.44
CA ASP A 116 -10.99 -21.00 -10.88
C ASP A 116 -12.14 -20.48 -11.74
N ALA A 117 -12.71 -19.31 -11.41
CA ALA A 117 -13.72 -18.67 -12.24
C ALA A 117 -13.17 -18.29 -13.63
N LEU A 118 -11.93 -17.80 -13.71
CA LEU A 118 -11.27 -17.53 -14.98
C LEU A 118 -11.00 -18.80 -15.79
N ILE A 119 -10.60 -19.89 -15.12
CA ILE A 119 -10.41 -21.20 -15.74
C ILE A 119 -11.74 -21.71 -16.33
N ASP A 120 -12.84 -21.67 -15.56
CA ASP A 120 -14.17 -22.11 -16.04
C ASP A 120 -14.62 -21.30 -17.25
N ALA A 121 -14.48 -19.97 -17.19
CA ALA A 121 -14.82 -19.09 -18.29
C ALA A 121 -13.98 -19.38 -19.55
N PHE A 122 -12.67 -19.60 -19.39
CA PHE A 122 -11.79 -19.92 -20.49
C PHE A 122 -12.13 -21.27 -21.12
N VAL A 123 -12.43 -22.29 -20.32
CA VAL A 123 -12.83 -23.62 -20.79
C VAL A 123 -14.17 -23.56 -21.53
N ALA A 124 -15.14 -22.82 -20.99
CA ALA A 124 -16.48 -22.71 -21.55
C ALA A 124 -16.50 -21.94 -22.88
N HIS A 125 -15.78 -20.82 -22.97
CA HIS A 125 -15.86 -19.91 -24.11
C HIS A 125 -14.72 -20.08 -25.13
N ARG A 126 -13.62 -20.73 -24.73
CA ARG A 126 -12.40 -20.92 -25.54
C ARG A 126 -11.92 -19.64 -26.28
N PRO A 127 -11.79 -18.51 -25.56
CA PRO A 127 -11.26 -17.29 -26.16
C PRO A 127 -9.75 -17.44 -26.43
N LEU A 128 -9.15 -16.48 -27.16
CA LEU A 128 -7.69 -16.40 -27.20
C LEU A 128 -7.13 -15.84 -25.89
N ILE A 129 -7.90 -14.99 -25.21
CA ILE A 129 -7.50 -14.27 -24.00
C ILE A 129 -8.69 -14.19 -23.03
N CYS A 130 -8.46 -14.43 -21.74
CA CYS A 130 -9.47 -14.20 -20.69
C CYS A 130 -8.86 -13.42 -19.52
N TYR A 131 -9.59 -12.45 -18.99
CA TYR A 131 -9.19 -11.67 -17.81
C TYR A 131 -10.40 -11.29 -16.96
N PRO A 132 -10.21 -10.96 -15.67
CA PRO A 132 -11.29 -10.47 -14.82
C PRO A 132 -11.62 -9.01 -15.14
N VAL A 133 -12.90 -8.66 -15.04
CA VAL A 133 -13.39 -7.29 -15.14
C VAL A 133 -14.31 -6.97 -13.97
N TYR A 134 -14.11 -5.80 -13.35
CA TYR A 134 -15.02 -5.23 -12.36
C TYR A 134 -15.41 -3.83 -12.81
N GLU A 135 -16.72 -3.58 -12.92
CA GLU A 135 -17.28 -2.28 -13.36
C GLU A 135 -16.60 -1.69 -14.61
N GLY A 136 -16.32 -2.53 -15.61
CA GLY A 136 -15.66 -2.13 -16.85
C GLY A 136 -14.14 -1.94 -16.75
N THR A 137 -13.56 -2.09 -15.56
CA THR A 137 -12.11 -2.03 -15.34
C THR A 137 -11.51 -3.42 -15.40
N ARG A 138 -10.59 -3.62 -16.34
CA ARG A 138 -9.80 -4.85 -16.49
C ARG A 138 -8.82 -5.02 -15.34
N GLY A 139 -8.72 -6.24 -14.82
CA GLY A 139 -7.70 -6.66 -13.87
C GLY A 139 -6.74 -7.73 -14.40
N SER A 140 -5.90 -8.20 -13.47
CA SER A 140 -5.08 -9.41 -13.58
C SER A 140 -5.65 -10.46 -12.61
N PRO A 141 -5.40 -11.77 -12.81
CA PRO A 141 -4.51 -12.39 -13.79
C PRO A 141 -5.13 -12.54 -15.18
N VAL A 142 -4.29 -12.84 -16.18
CA VAL A 142 -4.72 -12.98 -17.58
C VAL A 142 -4.34 -14.34 -18.12
N ILE A 143 -5.30 -15.05 -18.72
CA ILE A 143 -5.09 -16.32 -19.42
C ILE A 143 -4.86 -16.02 -20.91
N PHE A 144 -3.81 -16.62 -21.48
CA PHE A 144 -3.55 -16.63 -22.92
C PHE A 144 -3.57 -18.07 -23.46
N SER A 145 -4.27 -18.27 -24.58
CA SER A 145 -4.25 -19.53 -25.33
C SER A 145 -2.83 -19.86 -25.82
N ALA A 146 -2.50 -21.15 -25.91
CA ALA A 146 -1.26 -21.62 -26.52
C ALA A 146 -1.07 -21.12 -27.97
N GLU A 147 -2.17 -20.82 -28.67
CA GLU A 147 -2.15 -20.17 -30.00
C GLU A 147 -1.37 -18.84 -30.00
N LEU A 148 -1.33 -18.13 -28.87
CA LEU A 148 -0.63 -16.85 -28.72
C LEU A 148 0.79 -17.00 -28.16
N PHE A 149 1.25 -18.20 -27.80
CA PHE A 149 2.59 -18.39 -27.27
C PHE A 149 3.69 -17.93 -28.24
N PRO A 150 3.64 -18.18 -29.56
CA PRO A 150 4.65 -17.66 -30.49
C PRO A 150 4.76 -16.13 -30.46
N GLU A 151 3.64 -15.42 -30.35
CA GLU A 151 3.62 -13.96 -30.30
C GLU A 151 4.11 -13.43 -28.95
N LEU A 152 3.69 -14.06 -27.84
CA LEU A 152 4.24 -13.77 -26.52
C LEU A 152 5.75 -14.01 -26.46
N MET A 153 6.24 -15.05 -27.15
CA MET A 153 7.66 -15.37 -27.27
C MET A 153 8.45 -14.34 -28.10
N ALA A 154 7.77 -13.61 -29.00
CA ALA A 154 8.36 -12.58 -29.84
C ALA A 154 8.39 -11.18 -29.18
N LEU A 155 7.77 -11.00 -28.00
CA LEU A 155 7.83 -9.75 -27.25
C LEU A 155 9.28 -9.41 -26.86
N SER A 156 9.57 -8.11 -26.77
CA SER A 156 10.89 -7.58 -26.40
C SER A 156 10.77 -6.34 -25.51
N GLY A 157 11.79 -6.06 -24.71
CA GLY A 157 11.81 -4.89 -23.85
C GLY A 157 10.82 -4.97 -22.69
N ASP A 158 10.35 -3.82 -22.24
CA ASP A 158 9.36 -3.72 -21.15
C ASP A 158 7.90 -3.92 -21.61
N VAL A 159 7.71 -4.58 -22.76
CA VAL A 159 6.39 -4.83 -23.33
C VAL A 159 5.77 -6.09 -22.70
N GLY A 160 4.66 -5.92 -22.00
CA GLY A 160 3.84 -7.02 -21.50
C GLY A 160 2.79 -7.50 -22.50
N GLY A 161 2.01 -8.53 -22.12
CA GLY A 161 0.96 -9.12 -22.97
C GLY A 161 -0.20 -8.18 -23.35
N ARG A 162 -0.24 -6.94 -22.81
CA ARG A 162 -1.27 -5.94 -23.09
C ARG A 162 -1.43 -5.66 -24.59
N VAL A 163 -0.33 -5.65 -25.35
CA VAL A 163 -0.36 -5.41 -26.80
C VAL A 163 -1.18 -6.47 -27.54
N LEU A 164 -1.16 -7.73 -27.08
CA LEU A 164 -1.96 -8.80 -27.67
C LEU A 164 -3.44 -8.70 -27.28
N ILE A 165 -3.74 -8.18 -26.09
CA ILE A 165 -5.12 -7.91 -25.67
C ILE A 165 -5.77 -6.88 -26.60
N GLU A 166 -5.05 -5.79 -26.90
CA GLU A 166 -5.52 -4.74 -27.80
C GLU A 166 -5.66 -5.28 -29.24
N LYS A 167 -4.69 -6.06 -29.71
CA LYS A 167 -4.71 -6.69 -31.05
C LYS A 167 -5.87 -7.67 -31.22
N TYR A 168 -6.14 -8.51 -30.23
CA TYR A 168 -7.12 -9.60 -30.29
C TYR A 168 -8.42 -9.27 -29.54
N ARG A 169 -8.79 -8.00 -29.41
CA ARG A 169 -9.94 -7.54 -28.62
C ARG A 169 -11.25 -8.28 -28.93
N ALA A 170 -11.48 -8.65 -30.19
CA ALA A 170 -12.67 -9.40 -30.62
C ALA A 170 -12.69 -10.89 -30.18
N ARG A 171 -11.55 -11.42 -29.74
CA ARG A 171 -11.36 -12.81 -29.27
C ARG A 171 -11.04 -12.86 -27.77
N VAL A 172 -11.30 -11.77 -27.05
CA VAL A 172 -11.18 -11.67 -25.59
C VAL A 172 -12.50 -12.07 -24.94
N HIS A 173 -12.42 -12.83 -23.84
CA HIS A 173 -13.53 -12.98 -22.91
C HIS A 173 -13.26 -12.18 -21.63
N GLU A 174 -14.20 -11.32 -21.25
CA GLU A 174 -14.13 -10.56 -20.00
C GLU A 174 -14.95 -11.27 -18.93
N GLN A 175 -14.28 -11.92 -17.98
CA GLN A 175 -14.94 -12.59 -16.88
C GLN A 175 -15.33 -11.56 -15.81
N LYS A 176 -16.63 -11.31 -15.67
CA LYS A 176 -17.14 -10.42 -14.60
C LYS A 176 -16.86 -11.04 -13.24
N ILE A 177 -16.31 -10.24 -12.33
CA ILE A 177 -16.12 -10.65 -10.93
C ILE A 177 -16.92 -9.73 -10.00
N PRO A 178 -17.31 -10.21 -8.80
CA PRO A 178 -18.24 -9.49 -7.94
C PRO A 178 -17.61 -8.33 -7.15
N SER A 179 -16.29 -8.22 -7.10
CA SER A 179 -15.59 -7.20 -6.30
C SER A 179 -14.25 -6.81 -6.95
N ALA A 180 -13.86 -5.54 -6.85
CA ALA A 180 -12.53 -5.08 -7.22
C ALA A 180 -11.45 -5.52 -6.23
N LYS A 181 -11.81 -5.86 -4.98
CA LYS A 181 -10.84 -6.11 -3.90
C LYS A 181 -9.80 -7.17 -4.26
N PRO A 182 -10.15 -8.33 -4.84
CA PRO A 182 -9.17 -9.33 -5.23
C PRO A 182 -8.21 -8.89 -6.35
N LEU A 183 -8.55 -7.83 -7.10
CA LEU A 183 -7.75 -7.29 -8.20
C LEU A 183 -6.87 -6.12 -7.78
N ALA A 184 -6.92 -5.71 -6.51
CA ALA A 184 -6.21 -4.53 -6.03
C ALA A 184 -4.70 -4.79 -6.00
N ASP A 185 -3.96 -3.99 -6.78
CA ASP A 185 -2.50 -3.97 -6.75
C ASP A 185 -2.02 -3.24 -5.49
N VAL A 186 -1.01 -3.80 -4.86
CA VAL A 186 -0.31 -3.21 -3.72
C VAL A 186 1.01 -2.70 -4.22
N ASP A 187 1.16 -1.40 -4.41
CA ASP A 187 2.37 -0.79 -4.95
C ASP A 187 3.29 -0.18 -3.87
N THR A 188 2.88 -0.24 -2.61
CA THR A 188 3.63 0.23 -1.46
C THR A 188 3.33 -0.59 -0.20
N PRO A 189 4.20 -0.58 0.83
CA PRO A 189 3.88 -1.20 2.12
C PRO A 189 2.62 -0.62 2.79
N ALA A 190 2.24 0.63 2.48
CA ALA A 190 1.01 1.23 3.00
C ALA A 190 -0.25 0.63 2.37
N ASP A 191 -0.16 0.19 1.11
CA ASP A 191 -1.27 -0.53 0.48
C ASP A 191 -1.53 -1.84 1.24
N LEU A 192 -0.49 -2.56 1.69
CA LEU A 192 -0.65 -3.78 2.50
C LEU A 192 -1.35 -3.53 3.83
N LEU A 193 -1.00 -2.44 4.51
CA LEU A 193 -1.64 -2.07 5.77
C LEU A 193 -3.11 -1.69 5.57
N ALA A 194 -3.45 -1.10 4.42
CA ALA A 194 -4.84 -0.81 4.07
C ALA A 194 -5.66 -2.11 3.85
N LEU A 195 -5.04 -3.18 3.36
CA LEU A 195 -5.73 -4.48 3.16
C LEU A 195 -6.11 -5.19 4.46
N ASP A 196 -5.36 -4.97 5.54
CA ASP A 196 -5.69 -5.51 6.86
C ASP A 196 -6.75 -4.67 7.60
N SER A 197 -7.21 -3.58 7.00
CA SER A 197 -8.14 -2.62 7.62
C SER A 197 -9.61 -2.74 7.18
N GLU A 198 -10.00 -3.71 6.35
CA GLU A 198 -11.37 -3.78 5.81
C GLU A 198 -12.12 -5.12 6.00
N ASP A 199 -12.99 -5.16 7.02
CA ASP A 199 -14.35 -5.71 6.84
C ASP A 199 -15.16 -4.76 5.93
N ASP A 200 -15.94 -5.31 5.00
CA ASP A 200 -16.73 -4.59 4.00
C ASP A 200 -17.60 -3.44 4.57
N PRO A 201 -17.72 -2.29 3.87
CA PRO A 201 -18.88 -1.43 4.07
C PRO A 201 -20.14 -2.15 3.56
N PRO A 202 -21.29 -2.06 4.28
CA PRO A 202 -22.54 -2.64 3.79
C PRO A 202 -22.97 -1.96 2.48
N PRO A 203 -23.67 -2.68 1.58
CA PRO A 203 -24.09 -2.13 0.30
C PRO A 203 -25.20 -1.10 0.51
N GLY A 204 -25.00 0.09 -0.06
CA GLY A 204 -26.06 1.05 -0.34
C GLY A 204 -25.86 2.43 0.28
N LEU A 205 -25.60 3.42 -0.58
CA LEU A 205 -26.47 4.59 -0.81
C LEU A 205 -25.94 5.33 -2.04
N GLY A 206 -26.83 5.54 -3.02
CA GLY A 206 -26.51 5.95 -4.39
C GLY A 206 -25.72 7.25 -4.50
N ALA A 207 -24.75 7.25 -5.42
CA ALA A 207 -24.12 8.47 -5.90
C ALA A 207 -25.14 9.26 -6.75
N ALA A 208 -25.57 10.40 -6.22
CA ALA A 208 -26.22 11.43 -7.01
C ALA A 208 -25.19 12.05 -7.97
N SER A 209 -25.63 12.24 -9.20
CA SER A 209 -24.93 12.87 -10.32
C SER A 209 -24.58 14.33 -10.05
N GLY A 210 -23.36 14.72 -10.46
CA GLY A 210 -22.94 16.12 -10.51
C GLY A 210 -21.47 16.24 -10.89
N ASP A 211 -21.18 16.38 -12.18
CA ASP A 211 -19.87 16.85 -12.66
C ASP A 211 -19.63 18.29 -12.20
N PRO A 212 -18.39 18.64 -11.80
CA PRO A 212 -17.88 19.99 -11.97
C PRO A 212 -16.58 20.01 -12.81
N PRO A 213 -16.21 21.19 -13.34
CA PRO A 213 -15.63 21.32 -14.67
C PRO A 213 -14.11 21.14 -14.71
N THR A 214 -13.63 20.87 -15.92
CA THR A 214 -12.23 21.03 -16.32
C THR A 214 -11.82 22.52 -16.26
N PRO A 215 -10.61 22.83 -15.78
CA PRO A 215 -9.89 24.00 -16.24
C PRO A 215 -8.69 23.62 -17.09
N GLU A 216 -8.53 24.42 -18.13
CA GLU A 216 -7.57 24.33 -19.21
C GLU A 216 -6.12 24.49 -18.75
N ARG A 217 -5.23 23.94 -19.57
CA ARG A 217 -3.78 24.12 -19.50
C ARG A 217 -3.39 25.58 -19.69
N SER A 218 -2.51 26.10 -18.84
CA SER A 218 -1.48 27.06 -19.27
C SER A 218 -0.26 26.99 -18.35
N GLY A 219 0.94 27.13 -18.92
CA GLY A 219 2.18 27.34 -18.17
C GLY A 219 3.10 26.13 -18.08
N ALA A 220 3.86 25.87 -19.15
CA ALA A 220 5.01 24.99 -19.11
C ALA A 220 6.11 25.56 -18.19
N ALA A 221 6.69 24.70 -17.35
CA ALA A 221 8.05 24.82 -16.84
C ALA A 221 8.72 23.44 -16.88
N PRO A 222 10.04 23.37 -17.12
CA PRO A 222 10.66 22.33 -17.94
C PRO A 222 11.12 21.11 -17.13
N TRP A 223 11.20 19.99 -17.82
CA TRP A 223 11.85 18.77 -17.34
C TRP A 223 13.33 19.03 -17.07
N GLY A 224 13.75 18.81 -15.83
CA GLY A 224 15.13 18.76 -15.39
C GLY A 224 15.27 17.76 -14.25
N PHE A 225 15.28 16.47 -14.57
CA PHE A 225 15.59 15.41 -13.61
C PHE A 225 17.09 15.41 -13.34
N GLN A 226 17.50 15.99 -12.22
CA GLN A 226 18.79 15.74 -11.56
C GLN A 226 18.66 16.05 -10.06
N GLN A 227 18.64 15.01 -9.21
CA GLN A 227 19.16 14.99 -7.83
C GLN A 227 19.00 13.54 -7.31
N ALA A 228 20.09 12.78 -7.20
CA ALA A 228 20.87 12.65 -5.98
C ALA A 228 20.01 12.22 -4.78
N LEU A 229 20.16 10.94 -4.39
CA LEU A 229 19.99 10.54 -3.00
C LEU A 229 20.88 11.45 -2.15
N LEU A 230 20.28 12.44 -1.51
CA LEU A 230 20.85 13.05 -0.31
C LEU A 230 20.01 12.54 0.87
N PRO A 231 20.58 11.85 1.87
CA PRO A 231 20.07 12.07 3.21
C PRO A 231 20.14 13.58 3.46
N PHE A 232 19.07 14.19 3.94
CA PHE A 232 19.26 15.50 4.58
C PHE A 232 20.32 15.28 5.67
N PRO A 233 21.40 16.08 5.70
CA PRO A 233 22.39 15.94 6.75
C PRO A 233 21.67 16.10 8.07
N ASP A 234 21.96 15.22 9.02
CA ASP A 234 21.52 15.27 10.43
C ASP A 234 21.86 16.60 11.15
N GLN A 235 22.30 17.64 10.43
CA GLN A 235 22.73 18.94 10.94
C GLN A 235 21.68 20.07 10.81
N GLU A 236 20.58 19.90 10.06
CA GLU A 236 19.45 20.87 10.10
C GLU A 236 18.32 20.45 11.06
N ALA A 237 18.18 19.15 11.35
CA ALA A 237 17.21 18.63 12.31
C ALA A 237 17.47 19.11 13.76
N ASP A 238 18.68 19.62 14.03
CA ASP A 238 19.14 20.16 15.31
C ASP A 238 18.86 21.67 15.47
N ARG A 239 18.15 22.30 14.51
CA ARG A 239 17.76 23.73 14.51
C ARG A 239 16.24 23.95 14.48
N ALA A 240 15.44 22.92 14.72
CA ALA A 240 13.98 23.08 14.80
C ALA A 240 13.60 23.86 16.07
N ASP A 241 12.86 24.95 15.90
CA ASP A 241 12.41 25.78 17.01
C ASP A 241 11.26 25.10 17.78
N VAL A 242 10.54 24.17 17.11
CA VAL A 242 9.39 23.43 17.68
C VAL A 242 9.41 21.96 17.27
N LEU A 243 9.20 21.06 18.25
CA LEU A 243 8.92 19.65 18.04
C LEU A 243 7.43 19.40 18.21
N ILE A 244 6.80 18.76 17.22
CA ILE A 244 5.41 18.27 17.29
C ILE A 244 5.46 16.75 17.23
N VAL A 245 4.73 16.09 18.13
CA VAL A 245 4.55 14.65 18.15
C VAL A 245 3.05 14.38 18.15
N CYS A 246 2.55 13.52 17.28
CA CYS A 246 1.09 13.34 17.16
C CYS A 246 0.70 11.91 16.79
N ASP A 247 -0.52 11.54 17.18
CA ASP A 247 -1.09 10.21 16.96
C ASP A 247 -2.62 10.25 16.87
N GLY A 248 -3.19 9.34 16.09
CA GLY A 248 -4.62 9.13 15.89
C GLY A 248 -5.10 7.79 16.46
N SER A 249 -6.35 7.75 16.90
CA SER A 249 -6.98 6.49 17.33
C SER A 249 -8.41 6.41 16.84
N SER A 250 -8.76 5.28 16.21
CA SER A 250 -10.13 4.91 15.87
C SER A 250 -10.46 3.52 16.39
N ARG A 251 -11.56 3.40 17.12
CA ARG A 251 -12.03 2.13 17.68
C ARG A 251 -13.50 1.87 17.37
N ARG A 252 -13.85 0.60 17.26
CA ARG A 252 -15.25 0.14 17.17
C ARG A 252 -15.72 -0.32 18.55
N LEU A 253 -16.87 0.18 18.98
CA LEU A 253 -17.53 -0.26 20.21
C LEU A 253 -18.32 -1.55 19.97
N PRO A 254 -18.66 -2.32 21.03
CA PRO A 254 -19.54 -3.48 20.90
C PRO A 254 -20.91 -3.16 20.27
N SER A 255 -21.37 -1.91 20.39
CA SER A 255 -22.59 -1.40 19.74
C SER A 255 -22.45 -1.21 18.21
N GLY A 256 -21.25 -1.39 17.64
CA GLY A 256 -20.96 -1.15 16.24
C GLY A 256 -20.58 0.30 15.91
N GLU A 257 -20.84 1.24 16.82
CA GLU A 257 -20.45 2.66 16.72
C GLU A 257 -18.92 2.79 16.64
N ARG A 258 -18.44 3.65 15.74
CA ARG A 258 -17.03 4.03 15.68
C ARG A 258 -16.80 5.30 16.49
N ARG A 259 -15.70 5.30 17.25
CA ARG A 259 -15.21 6.47 17.97
C ARG A 259 -13.76 6.70 17.63
N ALA A 260 -13.48 7.89 17.14
CA ALA A 260 -12.15 8.31 16.76
C ALA A 260 -11.75 9.58 17.50
N ALA A 261 -10.45 9.74 17.71
CA ALA A 261 -9.87 10.91 18.34
C ALA A 261 -8.42 11.08 17.90
N ALA A 262 -7.93 12.31 18.02
CA ALA A 262 -6.57 12.70 17.69
C ALA A 262 -5.91 13.35 18.90
N ALA A 263 -4.59 13.21 19.04
CA ALA A 263 -3.81 13.89 20.05
C ALA A 263 -2.48 14.40 19.47
N ALA A 264 -2.02 15.53 19.97
CA ALA A 264 -0.72 16.11 19.61
C ALA A 264 -0.04 16.73 20.83
N ILE A 265 1.28 16.62 20.89
CA ILE A 265 2.13 17.30 21.84
C ILE A 265 3.01 18.27 21.07
N LEU A 266 3.06 19.51 21.56
CA LEU A 266 3.93 20.56 21.05
C LEU A 266 4.99 20.85 22.12
N LYS A 267 6.27 20.79 21.74
CA LYS A 267 7.41 21.10 22.61
C LYS A 267 8.21 22.27 22.06
N ARG A 268 8.38 23.32 22.90
CA ARG A 268 9.17 24.54 22.64
C ARG A 268 10.18 24.70 23.79
N GLY A 269 11.45 24.37 23.54
CA GLY A 269 12.46 24.35 24.60
C GLY A 269 12.09 23.39 25.75
N SER A 270 11.92 23.92 26.95
CA SER A 270 11.47 23.18 28.15
C SER A 270 9.95 23.12 28.31
N MET A 271 9.18 23.88 27.53
CA MET A 271 7.71 23.88 27.60
C MET A 271 7.12 22.79 26.72
N MET A 272 6.11 22.08 27.25
CA MET A 272 5.33 21.10 26.52
C MET A 272 3.84 21.36 26.73
N GLU A 273 3.07 21.26 25.67
CA GLU A 273 1.61 21.40 25.65
C GLU A 273 1.01 20.17 24.96
N ILE A 274 -0.14 19.70 25.43
CA ILE A 274 -0.85 18.55 24.86
C ILE A 274 -2.26 18.97 24.44
N PHE A 275 -2.65 18.54 23.25
CA PHE A 275 -3.90 18.86 22.59
C PHE A 275 -4.63 17.56 22.23
N GLY A 276 -5.95 17.63 22.16
CA GLY A 276 -6.79 16.50 21.77
C GLY A 276 -8.08 16.94 21.11
N GLU A 277 -8.59 16.12 20.19
CA GLU A 277 -9.86 16.34 19.50
C GLU A 277 -10.64 15.03 19.43
N TYR A 278 -11.92 15.07 19.80
CA TYR A 278 -12.83 13.94 19.59
C TYR A 278 -13.53 14.11 18.24
N LEU A 279 -13.44 13.09 17.39
CA LEU A 279 -13.89 13.15 16.00
C LEU A 279 -15.22 12.43 15.75
N GLY A 280 -15.80 11.80 16.78
CA GLY A 280 -16.98 10.97 16.61
C GLY A 280 -16.69 9.77 15.71
N SER A 281 -17.58 9.52 14.74
CA SER A 281 -17.44 8.41 13.80
C SER A 281 -16.49 8.74 12.65
N ALA A 282 -15.19 8.60 12.90
CA ALA A 282 -14.14 8.78 11.89
C ALA A 282 -13.26 7.51 11.75
N THR A 283 -12.45 7.44 10.69
CA THR A 283 -11.48 6.36 10.47
C THR A 283 -10.14 6.67 11.16
N ASN A 284 -9.27 5.66 11.31
CA ASN A 284 -7.94 5.90 11.87
C ASN A 284 -7.14 6.89 11.01
N GLN A 285 -7.19 6.76 9.68
CA GLN A 285 -6.50 7.68 8.77
C GLN A 285 -6.96 9.13 8.94
N GLN A 286 -8.26 9.35 9.16
CA GLN A 286 -8.80 10.69 9.44
C GLN A 286 -8.29 11.22 10.78
N ALA A 287 -8.25 10.37 11.81
CA ALA A 287 -7.66 10.72 13.10
C ALA A 287 -6.17 11.08 13.00
N GLU A 288 -5.37 10.32 12.24
CA GLU A 288 -3.95 10.63 12.02
C GLU A 288 -3.73 11.99 11.34
N ILE A 289 -4.53 12.31 10.32
CA ILE A 289 -4.43 13.61 9.65
C ILE A 289 -4.76 14.73 10.63
N VAL A 290 -5.85 14.58 11.40
CA VAL A 290 -6.24 15.59 12.40
C VAL A 290 -5.19 15.73 13.49
N ALA A 291 -4.52 14.66 13.90
CA ALA A 291 -3.44 14.72 14.88
C ALA A 291 -2.31 15.64 14.43
N ALA A 292 -1.92 15.57 13.15
CA ALA A 292 -0.96 16.51 12.59
C ALA A 292 -1.50 17.94 12.50
N CYS A 293 -2.79 18.12 12.18
CA CYS A 293 -3.44 19.44 12.18
C CYS A 293 -3.36 20.10 13.57
N LEU A 294 -3.71 19.36 14.64
CA LEU A 294 -3.77 19.89 15.99
C LEU A 294 -2.46 20.51 16.45
N GLY A 295 -1.34 19.83 16.18
CA GLY A 295 -0.03 20.37 16.54
C GLY A 295 0.29 21.66 15.79
N LEU A 296 0.03 21.70 14.48
CA LEU A 296 0.35 22.85 13.62
C LEU A 296 -0.58 24.04 13.90
N GLU A 297 -1.86 23.79 14.15
CA GLU A 297 -2.86 24.83 14.47
C GLU A 297 -2.61 25.50 15.82
N ALA A 298 -1.85 24.86 16.72
CA ALA A 298 -1.47 25.43 18.02
C ALA A 298 -0.30 26.42 17.94
N LEU A 299 0.29 26.64 16.76
CA LEU A 299 1.39 27.58 16.57
C LEU A 299 0.88 29.01 16.34
N ASP A 300 1.40 29.97 17.12
CA ASP A 300 1.01 31.39 17.05
C ASP A 300 1.58 32.14 15.82
N GLY A 301 2.40 31.46 15.00
CA GLY A 301 2.98 32.05 13.80
C GLY A 301 3.92 31.12 13.01
N PRO A 302 4.46 31.60 11.87
CA PRO A 302 5.42 30.86 11.06
C PRO A 302 6.57 30.30 11.89
N SER A 303 6.82 29.00 11.77
CA SER A 303 7.73 28.26 12.64
C SER A 303 8.51 27.21 11.85
N ARG A 304 9.71 26.86 12.31
CA ARG A 304 10.45 25.68 11.85
C ARG A 304 10.09 24.49 12.73
N VAL A 305 9.40 23.54 12.15
CA VAL A 305 8.75 22.44 12.86
C VAL A 305 9.39 21.12 12.48
N ARG A 306 9.74 20.31 13.48
CA ARG A 306 9.94 18.87 13.28
C ARG A 306 8.66 18.16 13.73
N LEU A 307 7.93 17.56 12.79
CA LEU A 307 6.69 16.84 13.09
C LEU A 307 6.93 15.34 13.02
N ILE A 308 6.76 14.67 14.16
CA ILE A 308 6.91 13.23 14.33
C ILE A 308 5.54 12.58 14.40
N THR A 309 5.32 11.57 13.58
CA THR A 309 4.14 10.70 13.62
C THR A 309 4.53 9.31 13.14
N ASP A 310 3.87 8.28 13.64
CA ASP A 310 3.99 6.92 13.10
C ASP A 310 3.07 6.64 11.91
N SER A 311 2.23 7.62 11.55
CA SER A 311 1.44 7.61 10.34
C SER A 311 2.29 7.85 9.09
N GLN A 312 2.72 6.75 8.45
CA GLN A 312 3.31 6.82 7.11
C GLN A 312 2.37 7.47 6.10
N TYR A 313 1.05 7.36 6.30
CA TYR A 313 0.04 7.96 5.45
C TYR A 313 0.16 9.48 5.42
N VAL A 314 0.30 10.11 6.60
CA VAL A 314 0.51 11.56 6.73
C VAL A 314 1.86 11.95 6.14
N VAL A 315 2.96 11.36 6.62
CA VAL A 315 4.32 11.75 6.22
C VAL A 315 4.53 11.62 4.71
N ARG A 316 4.16 10.48 4.11
CA ARG A 316 4.37 10.27 2.68
C ARG A 316 3.45 11.10 1.81
N THR A 317 2.22 11.37 2.24
CA THR A 317 1.33 12.28 1.50
C THR A 317 1.90 13.69 1.50
N MET A 318 2.39 14.18 2.63
CA MET A 318 2.96 15.52 2.75
C MET A 318 4.30 15.68 2.01
N LEU A 319 5.06 14.60 1.84
CA LEU A 319 6.27 14.56 1.01
C LEU A 319 5.97 14.32 -0.49
N GLY A 320 4.71 14.38 -0.91
CA GLY A 320 4.31 14.19 -2.32
C GLY A 320 4.40 12.75 -2.83
N GLY A 321 4.60 11.78 -1.94
CA GLY A 321 4.68 10.36 -2.25
C GLY A 321 3.33 9.72 -2.57
N TYR A 322 2.21 10.26 -2.08
CA TYR A 322 0.86 9.74 -2.31
C TYR A 322 -0.07 10.75 -2.99
N LYS A 323 -0.91 10.26 -3.92
CA LYS A 323 -1.98 11.06 -4.53
C LYS A 323 -3.20 11.09 -3.61
N ARG A 324 -3.70 12.29 -3.31
CA ARG A 324 -4.89 12.48 -2.45
C ARG A 324 -6.17 12.21 -3.24
N ARG A 325 -6.72 10.99 -3.10
CA ARG A 325 -7.98 10.58 -3.74
C ARG A 325 -9.18 10.48 -2.77
N ALA A 326 -8.92 10.47 -1.47
CA ALA A 326 -9.89 10.38 -0.39
C ALA A 326 -9.46 11.28 0.78
N ASN A 327 -10.34 11.46 1.78
CA ASN A 327 -10.12 12.33 2.95
C ASN A 327 -9.82 13.81 2.60
N LEU A 328 -10.35 14.30 1.48
CA LEU A 328 -10.02 15.62 0.92
C LEU A 328 -10.20 16.76 1.94
N ALA A 329 -11.32 16.79 2.67
CA ALA A 329 -11.56 17.82 3.70
C ALA A 329 -10.51 17.82 4.83
N PHE A 330 -10.01 16.64 5.22
CA PHE A 330 -8.96 16.52 6.24
C PHE A 330 -7.61 16.99 5.69
N TRP A 331 -7.31 16.65 4.44
CA TRP A 331 -6.10 17.13 3.76
C TRP A 331 -6.10 18.64 3.55
N GLU A 332 -7.25 19.23 3.20
CA GLU A 332 -7.39 20.68 3.10
C GLU A 332 -7.15 21.39 4.44
N ARG A 333 -7.62 20.80 5.55
CA ARG A 333 -7.30 21.30 6.90
C ARG A 333 -5.80 21.23 7.16
N LEU A 334 -5.17 20.09 6.87
CA LEU A 334 -3.73 19.91 7.09
C LEU A 334 -2.89 20.85 6.22
N ASP A 335 -3.23 21.04 4.95
CA ASP A 335 -2.55 22.00 4.07
C ASP A 335 -2.64 23.42 4.62
N ARG A 336 -3.82 23.82 5.08
CA ARG A 336 -4.04 25.15 5.67
C ARG A 336 -3.20 25.35 6.92
N ALA A 337 -3.18 24.35 7.80
CA ALA A 337 -2.38 24.36 9.02
C ALA A 337 -0.88 24.34 8.71
N ALA A 338 -0.44 23.60 7.70
CA ALA A 338 0.96 23.45 7.34
C ALA A 338 1.55 24.66 6.59
N ARG A 339 0.74 25.35 5.79
CA ARG A 339 1.16 26.43 4.87
C ARG A 339 2.05 27.53 5.49
N PRO A 340 1.84 27.99 6.74
CA PRO A 340 2.67 29.05 7.33
C PRO A 340 4.06 28.58 7.78
N HIS A 341 4.32 27.27 7.85
CA HIS A 341 5.48 26.70 8.54
C HIS A 341 6.47 26.03 7.58
N THR A 342 7.72 25.95 8.00
CA THR A 342 8.72 25.07 7.37
C THR A 342 8.76 23.78 8.16
N ILE A 343 8.29 22.68 7.57
CA ILE A 343 8.04 21.43 8.30
C ILE A 343 8.95 20.32 7.79
N ALA A 344 9.73 19.73 8.70
CA ALA A 344 10.39 18.45 8.52
C ALA A 344 9.46 17.32 8.99
N TRP A 345 8.92 16.56 8.04
CA TRP A 345 8.05 15.42 8.30
C TRP A 345 8.89 14.18 8.63
N VAL A 346 8.77 13.67 9.84
CA VAL A 346 9.57 12.54 10.34
C VAL A 346 8.64 11.39 10.65
N TRP A 347 8.81 10.30 9.91
CA TRP A 347 8.15 9.05 10.26
C TRP A 347 8.97 8.30 11.32
N THR A 348 8.30 7.88 12.39
CA THR A 348 8.85 6.92 13.37
C THR A 348 8.04 5.63 13.32
N PRO A 349 8.64 4.44 13.48
CA PRO A 349 7.83 3.24 13.62
C PRO A 349 7.04 3.30 14.93
N GLY A 350 5.77 2.89 14.89
CA GLY A 350 4.93 2.80 16.09
C GLY A 350 5.49 1.80 17.10
N HIS A 351 5.33 2.07 18.39
CA HIS A 351 5.78 1.21 19.51
C HIS A 351 7.30 1.00 19.65
N THR A 352 8.16 1.84 19.06
CA THR A 352 9.63 1.77 19.25
C THR A 352 10.14 2.48 20.52
N GLY A 353 9.26 2.74 21.49
CA GLY A 353 9.63 3.42 22.73
C GLY A 353 9.91 4.92 22.58
N HIS A 354 9.43 5.59 21.51
CA HIS A 354 9.50 7.06 21.45
C HIS A 354 8.56 7.64 22.52
N PRO A 355 9.07 8.28 23.59
CA PRO A 355 8.26 8.38 24.80
C PRO A 355 7.10 9.37 24.70
N LEU A 356 7.23 10.41 23.86
CA LEU A 356 6.13 11.35 23.58
C LEU A 356 5.08 10.75 22.62
N GLN A 357 5.48 9.78 21.77
CA GLN A 357 4.53 9.11 20.88
C GLN A 357 3.59 8.24 21.71
N GLU A 358 4.10 7.55 22.73
CA GLU A 358 3.26 6.77 23.64
C GLU A 358 2.28 7.62 24.45
N VAL A 359 2.66 8.85 24.80
CA VAL A 359 1.73 9.80 25.46
C VAL A 359 0.61 10.18 24.48
N CYS A 360 0.93 10.46 23.22
CA CYS A 360 -0.06 10.74 22.18
C CYS A 360 -1.00 9.55 21.93
N ASP A 361 -0.48 8.32 21.80
CA ASP A 361 -1.29 7.09 21.66
C ASP A 361 -2.26 6.93 22.82
N ARG A 362 -1.76 7.06 24.06
CA ARG A 362 -2.59 6.96 25.27
C ARG A 362 -3.65 8.06 25.31
N ALA A 363 -3.30 9.28 24.93
CA ALA A 363 -4.24 10.40 24.88
C ALA A 363 -5.35 10.17 23.84
N ALA A 364 -5.01 9.79 22.60
CA ALA A 364 -5.99 9.53 21.55
C ALA A 364 -6.91 8.34 21.90
N ARG A 365 -6.36 7.27 22.50
CA ARG A 365 -7.14 6.13 22.99
C ARG A 365 -8.06 6.50 24.16
N LEU A 366 -7.62 7.39 25.04
CA LEU A 366 -8.42 7.88 26.16
C LEU A 366 -9.61 8.71 25.65
N ILE A 367 -9.36 9.68 24.77
CA ILE A 367 -10.41 10.54 24.20
C ILE A 367 -11.44 9.71 23.43
N SER A 368 -10.99 8.78 22.56
CA SER A 368 -11.90 7.92 21.80
C SER A 368 -12.70 6.96 22.69
N LYS A 369 -12.13 6.50 23.81
CA LYS A 369 -12.83 5.71 24.83
C LYS A 369 -13.92 6.52 25.52
N GLU A 370 -13.60 7.75 25.95
CA GLU A 370 -14.52 8.59 26.71
C GLU A 370 -15.54 9.33 25.84
N GLY A 371 -15.27 9.44 24.53
CA GLY A 371 -16.14 10.16 23.60
C GLY A 371 -16.11 11.68 23.79
N ARG A 372 -15.12 12.20 24.51
CA ARG A 372 -14.90 13.62 24.78
C ARG A 372 -13.45 13.87 25.18
N VAL A 373 -13.00 15.10 25.05
CA VAL A 373 -11.70 15.54 25.56
C VAL A 373 -11.82 15.88 27.04
N ASP A 374 -10.85 15.44 27.83
CA ASP A 374 -10.75 15.72 29.28
C ASP A 374 -9.37 16.34 29.56
N PRO A 375 -9.28 17.69 29.66
CA PRO A 375 -7.99 18.39 29.75
C PRO A 375 -7.13 17.96 30.94
N GLU A 376 -7.74 17.72 32.10
CA GLU A 376 -7.03 17.31 33.32
C GLU A 376 -6.33 15.96 33.13
N LYS A 377 -6.99 15.01 32.45
CA LYS A 377 -6.38 13.70 32.16
C LYS A 377 -5.28 13.78 31.11
N LEU A 378 -5.40 14.67 30.12
CA LEU A 378 -4.33 14.89 29.15
C LEU A 378 -3.09 15.48 29.81
N ILE A 379 -3.27 16.50 30.66
CA ILE A 379 -2.19 17.10 31.44
C ILE A 379 -1.53 16.03 32.33
N ALA A 380 -2.30 15.22 33.05
CA ALA A 380 -1.77 14.15 33.89
C ALA A 380 -0.97 13.10 33.09
N LEU A 381 -1.34 12.79 31.84
CA LEU A 381 -0.58 11.89 30.97
C LEU A 381 0.78 12.49 30.59
N LEU A 382 0.84 13.81 30.35
CA LEU A 382 2.06 14.53 30.02
C LEU A 382 2.99 14.66 31.24
N GLU A 383 2.45 15.00 32.41
CA GLU A 383 3.19 15.17 33.67
C GLU A 383 3.84 13.87 34.16
N ARG A 384 3.10 12.76 34.14
CA ARG A 384 3.65 11.43 34.52
C ARG A 384 4.93 11.11 33.75
N ARG A 385 4.98 11.50 32.47
CA ARG A 385 6.15 11.25 31.65
C ARG A 385 7.34 12.16 31.98
N ALA A 386 7.08 13.43 32.32
CA ALA A 386 8.13 14.35 32.74
C ALA A 386 8.87 13.84 33.98
N VAL A 387 8.14 13.28 34.94
CA VAL A 387 8.69 12.67 36.18
C VAL A 387 9.52 11.41 35.88
N GLU A 388 9.06 10.55 34.97
CA GLU A 388 9.79 9.36 34.53
C GLU A 388 11.08 9.69 33.75
N SER A 389 11.17 10.89 33.14
CA SER A 389 12.38 11.33 32.43
C SER A 389 13.44 11.84 33.40
N SER A 390 13.02 12.60 34.44
CA SER A 390 13.95 13.10 35.46
C SER A 390 14.53 11.99 36.34
N ALA A 391 13.80 10.90 36.57
CA ALA A 391 14.27 9.78 37.38
C ALA A 391 15.32 8.90 36.65
N ALA A 392 15.45 9.01 35.32
CA ALA A 392 16.39 8.25 34.51
C ALA A 392 17.73 8.99 34.27
N ASP A 393 17.77 10.30 34.46
CA ASP A 393 19.00 11.12 34.34
C ASP A 393 19.77 11.23 35.69
N ASP A 394 19.15 10.87 36.82
CA ASP A 394 19.74 10.86 38.17
C ASP A 394 20.26 9.47 38.62
N SER A 395 20.31 8.48 37.70
CA SER A 395 20.81 7.11 37.92
C SER A 395 21.96 6.79 36.98
#